data_AF-A0A098EZF0-F1
#
_entry.id   AF-A0A098EZF0-F1
#
_cell.length_a   1.000
_cell.length_b   1.000
_cell.length_c   1.000
_cell.angle_alpha   90.00
_cell.angle_beta   90.00
_cell.angle_gamma   90.00
#
_symmetry.space_group_name_H-M   'P 1'
#
loop_
_entity.id
_entity.type
_entity.pdbx_description
1 polymer ?
#
loop_
_entity_poly.entity_id
_entity_poly.type
_entity_poly.pdbx_seq_one_letter_code
_entity_poly.pdbx_strand_id
1 'polypeptide(L)'
;MEFLILTGIFLFIMGSLVLLVSGIITFFFPKIHFLYILAGSALVGVLVGMFYSFGGFTVFAVLMNLMLSAIAIGLGKYGLYLKSKTDIEPESLLN
;
A
#
# COMPACT_ATOMS: atom_id res chain seq x y z
N MET A 1 9.94 -22.43 -16.53
CA MET A 1 9.75 -20.98 -16.80
C MET A 1 8.34 -20.51 -16.52
N GLU A 2 7.30 -21.25 -16.94
CA GLU A 2 5.90 -20.83 -16.78
C GLU A 2 5.49 -20.53 -15.33
N PHE A 3 5.88 -21.36 -14.36
CA PHE A 3 5.57 -21.15 -12.94
C PHE A 3 6.08 -19.80 -12.40
N LEU A 4 7.31 -19.43 -12.76
CA LEU A 4 7.93 -18.17 -12.33
C LEU A 4 7.22 -16.96 -12.96
N ILE A 5 6.85 -17.07 -14.24
CA ILE A 5 6.14 -16.00 -14.96
C ILE A 5 4.75 -15.81 -14.37
N LEU A 6 3.99 -16.90 -14.16
CA LEU A 6 2.66 -16.86 -13.55
C LEU A 6 2.70 -16.28 -12.14
N THR A 7 3.64 -16.74 -11.31
CA THR A 7 3.80 -16.23 -9.94
C THR A 7 4.19 -14.75 -9.94
N GLY A 8 5.08 -14.34 -10.85
CA GLY A 8 5.48 -12.95 -11.01
C GLY A 8 4.32 -12.03 -11.41
N ILE A 9 3.53 -12.44 -12.40
CA ILE A 9 2.32 -11.70 -12.82
C ILE A 9 1.32 -11.60 -11.67
N PHE A 10 1.11 -12.69 -10.94
CA PHE A 10 0.17 -12.73 -9.82
C PHE A 10 0.60 -11.80 -8.68
N LEU A 11 1.90 -11.84 -8.31
CA LEU A 11 2.48 -10.94 -7.32
C LEU A 11 2.42 -9.48 -7.78
N PHE A 12 2.60 -9.21 -9.07
CA PHE A 12 2.50 -7.86 -9.62
C PHE A 12 1.08 -7.29 -9.51
N ILE A 13 0.06 -8.08 -9.91
CA ILE A 13 -1.35 -7.68 -9.82
C ILE A 13 -1.74 -7.45 -8.35
N MET A 14 -1.40 -8.41 -7.47
CA MET A 14 -1.69 -8.30 -6.04
C MET A 14 -0.98 -7.09 -5.41
N GLY A 15 0.31 -6.91 -5.68
CA GLY A 15 1.10 -5.79 -5.16
C GLY A 15 0.55 -4.44 -5.61
N SER A 16 0.12 -4.35 -6.87
CA SER A 16 -0.51 -3.15 -7.44
C SER A 16 -1.85 -2.83 -6.75
N LEU A 17 -2.66 -3.85 -6.45
CA LEU A 17 -3.89 -3.69 -5.68
C LEU A 17 -3.61 -3.23 -4.24
N VAL A 18 -2.62 -3.82 -3.57
CA VAL A 18 -2.22 -3.42 -2.22
C VAL A 18 -1.74 -1.97 -2.18
N LEU A 19 -0.93 -1.57 -3.16
CA LEU A 19 -0.46 -0.20 -3.31
C LEU A 19 -1.65 0.77 -3.49
N LEU A 20 -2.53 0.47 -4.44
CA LEU A 20 -3.70 1.31 -4.74
C LEU A 20 -4.62 1.45 -3.52
N VAL A 21 -5.01 0.33 -2.90
CA VAL A 21 -5.93 0.32 -1.75
C VAL A 21 -5.30 1.01 -0.55
N SER A 22 -4.03 0.74 -0.24
CA SER A 22 -3.33 1.41 0.87
C SER A 22 -3.25 2.93 0.66
N GLY A 23 -3.00 3.36 -0.58
CA GLY A 23 -2.98 4.78 -0.95
C GLY A 23 -4.35 5.45 -0.80
N ILE A 24 -5.40 4.81 -1.32
CA ILE A 24 -6.79 5.28 -1.20
C ILE A 24 -7.18 5.40 0.28
N ILE A 25 -6.96 4.35 1.07
CA ILE A 25 -7.28 4.36 2.51
C ILE A 25 -6.55 5.51 3.21
N THR A 26 -5.26 5.69 2.92
CA THR A 26 -4.46 6.76 3.54
C THR A 26 -4.97 8.15 3.16
N PHE A 27 -5.36 8.35 1.90
CA PHE A 27 -5.81 9.63 1.39
C PHE A 27 -7.20 10.03 1.92
N PHE A 28 -8.16 9.09 1.90
CA PHE A 28 -9.54 9.35 2.34
C PHE A 28 -9.73 9.25 3.86
N PHE A 29 -8.92 8.43 4.54
CA PHE A 29 -9.02 8.19 5.97
C PHE A 29 -7.69 8.49 6.69
N PRO A 30 -7.22 9.75 6.69
CA PRO A 30 -5.90 10.11 7.23
C PRO A 30 -5.73 9.88 8.74
N LYS A 31 -6.84 9.67 9.47
CA LYS A 31 -6.85 9.37 10.91
C LYS A 31 -6.50 7.91 11.21
N ILE A 32 -6.54 7.01 10.22
CA ILE A 32 -6.20 5.60 10.43
C ILE A 32 -4.68 5.48 10.64
N HIS A 33 -4.29 4.77 11.70
CA HIS A 33 -2.89 4.54 12.00
C HIS A 33 -2.27 3.63 10.91
N PHE A 34 -1.10 4.02 10.39
CA PHE A 34 -0.44 3.32 9.28
C PHE A 34 -0.17 1.83 9.58
N LEU A 35 0.10 1.48 10.84
CA LEU A 35 0.28 0.09 11.27
C LEU A 35 -0.93 -0.80 10.96
N TYR A 36 -2.16 -0.29 11.01
CA TYR A 36 -3.34 -1.09 10.66
C TYR A 36 -3.38 -1.41 9.16
N ILE A 37 -2.97 -0.46 8.32
CA ILE A 37 -2.90 -0.64 6.87
C ILE A 37 -1.80 -1.64 6.51
N LEU A 38 -0.63 -1.54 7.19
CA LEU A 38 0.46 -2.50 7.04
C LEU A 38 0.06 -3.90 7.50
N ALA A 39 -0.56 -4.02 8.67
CA ALA A 39 -1.02 -5.31 9.19
C ALA A 39 -2.06 -5.95 8.27
N GLY A 40 -3.02 -5.17 7.75
CA GLY A 40 -3.98 -5.65 6.75
C GLY A 40 -3.29 -6.14 5.47
N SER A 41 -2.31 -5.38 4.97
CA SER A 41 -1.56 -5.75 3.76
C SER A 41 -0.72 -7.02 3.95
N ALA A 42 -0.12 -7.20 5.13
CA ALA A 42 0.59 -8.42 5.51
C ALA A 42 -0.37 -9.61 5.60
N LEU A 43 -1.54 -9.44 6.24
CA LEU A 43 -2.56 -10.49 6.32
C LEU A 43 -3.03 -10.94 4.95
N VAL A 44 -3.24 -10.01 4.00
CA VAL A 44 -3.57 -10.36 2.60
C VAL A 44 -2.46 -11.21 1.97
N GLY A 45 -1.20 -10.85 2.18
CA GLY A 45 -0.06 -11.63 1.68
C GLY A 45 -0.03 -13.06 2.25
N VAL A 46 -0.30 -13.20 3.55
CA VAL A 46 -0.37 -14.50 4.23
C VAL A 46 -1.54 -15.33 3.70
N LEU A 47 -2.74 -14.75 3.64
CA LEU A 47 -3.96 -15.43 3.16
C LEU A 47 -3.76 -15.95 1.74
N VAL A 48 -3.27 -15.11 0.84
CA VAL A 48 -3.05 -15.51 -0.55
C VAL A 48 -1.97 -16.58 -0.65
N GLY A 49 -0.87 -16.46 0.10
CA GLY A 49 0.16 -17.49 0.14
C GLY A 49 -0.36 -18.85 0.61
N MET A 50 -1.28 -18.86 1.60
CA MET A 50 -1.95 -20.08 2.06
C MET A 50 -2.93 -20.64 1.02
N PHE A 51 -3.79 -19.80 0.42
CA PHE A 51 -4.79 -20.24 -0.56
C PHE A 51 -4.18 -20.83 -1.83
N TYR A 52 -3.09 -20.23 -2.33
CA TYR A 52 -2.43 -20.68 -3.56
C TYR A 52 -1.25 -21.63 -3.30
N SER A 53 -1.03 -22.05 -2.05
CA SER A 53 0.04 -22.97 -1.65
C SER A 53 1.43 -22.54 -2.16
N PHE A 54 1.73 -21.24 -2.06
CA PHE A 54 2.99 -20.67 -2.54
C PHE A 54 4.22 -21.07 -1.71
N GLY A 55 4.02 -21.77 -0.58
CA GLY A 55 5.10 -22.26 0.28
C GLY A 55 6.03 -21.12 0.71
N GLY A 56 7.32 -21.24 0.40
CA GLY A 56 8.35 -20.25 0.74
C GLY A 56 8.15 -18.86 0.11
N PHE A 57 7.41 -18.75 -0.99
CA PHE A 57 7.08 -17.45 -1.61
C PHE A 57 6.06 -16.64 -0.80
N THR A 58 5.39 -17.25 0.19
CA THR A 58 4.45 -16.54 1.07
C THR A 58 5.15 -15.43 1.85
N VAL A 59 6.32 -15.71 2.42
CA VAL A 59 7.09 -14.71 3.18
C VAL A 59 7.51 -13.55 2.25
N PHE A 60 7.94 -13.87 1.04
CA PHE A 60 8.28 -12.87 0.04
C PHE A 60 7.07 -11.99 -0.33
N ALA A 61 5.89 -12.60 -0.56
CA ALA A 61 4.66 -11.87 -0.86
C ALA A 61 4.27 -10.91 0.28
N VAL A 62 4.40 -11.35 1.54
CA VAL A 62 4.12 -10.52 2.73
C VAL A 62 5.07 -9.32 2.78
N LEU A 63 6.37 -9.55 2.61
CA LEU A 63 7.37 -8.47 2.62
C LEU A 63 7.13 -7.46 1.49
N MET A 64 6.82 -7.95 0.28
CA MET A 64 6.49 -7.11 -0.86
C MET A 64 5.25 -6.26 -0.58
N ASN A 65 4.19 -6.85 -0.04
CA ASN A 65 2.97 -6.11 0.31
C ASN A 65 3.22 -5.06 1.37
N LEU A 66 4.01 -5.36 2.41
CA LEU A 66 4.38 -4.41 3.44
C LEU A 66 5.15 -3.22 2.85
N MET A 67 6.13 -3.47 1.98
CA MET A 67 6.89 -2.42 1.31
C MET A 67 6.00 -1.54 0.42
N LEU A 68 5.18 -2.16 -0.43
CA LEU A 68 4.29 -1.43 -1.35
C LEU A 68 3.23 -0.61 -0.58
N SER A 69 2.68 -1.18 0.49
CA SER A 69 1.76 -0.46 1.38
C SER A 69 2.43 0.72 2.07
N ALA A 70 3.66 0.54 2.59
CA ALA A 70 4.42 1.64 3.20
C ALA A 70 4.69 2.78 2.21
N ILE A 71 5.07 2.45 0.97
CA ILE A 71 5.26 3.43 -0.11
C ILE A 71 3.96 4.18 -0.39
N ALA A 72 2.85 3.47 -0.54
CA ALA A 72 1.54 4.07 -0.79
C ALA A 72 1.09 5.02 0.34
N ILE A 73 1.30 4.61 1.60
CA ILE A 73 1.01 5.43 2.77
C ILE A 73 1.88 6.70 2.76
N GLY A 74 3.17 6.55 2.46
CA GLY A 74 4.11 7.68 2.35
C GLY A 74 3.65 8.69 1.30
N LEU A 75 3.31 8.22 0.10
CA LEU A 75 2.80 9.07 -0.98
C LEU A 75 1.46 9.73 -0.61
N GLY A 76 0.53 8.99 0.01
CA GLY A 76 -0.76 9.52 0.46
C GLY A 76 -0.60 10.63 1.49
N LYS A 77 0.25 10.41 2.51
CA LYS A 77 0.56 11.44 3.52
C LYS A 77 1.28 12.64 2.93
N TYR A 78 2.21 12.42 2.00
CA TYR A 78 2.90 13.50 1.30
C TYR A 78 1.94 14.36 0.47
N GLY A 79 1.00 13.73 -0.25
CA GLY A 79 -0.03 14.46 -1.00
C GLY A 79 -0.93 15.31 -0.09
N LEU A 80 -1.32 14.78 1.07
CA LEU A 80 -2.09 15.54 2.06
C LEU A 80 -1.29 16.70 2.66
N TYR A 81 0.01 16.50 2.90
CA TYR A 81 0.89 17.57 3.36
C TYR A 81 1.00 18.70 2.32
N LEU A 82 1.21 18.38 1.04
CA LEU A 82 1.23 19.37 -0.03
C LEU A 82 -0.09 20.14 -0.12
N LYS A 83 -1.22 19.42 -0.07
CA LYS A 83 -2.56 20.04 -0.03
C LYS A 83 -2.68 21.05 1.11
N SER A 84 -2.27 20.67 2.32
CA SER A 84 -2.33 21.58 3.48
C SER A 84 -1.48 22.84 3.31
N LYS A 85 -0.33 22.76 2.63
CA LYS A 85 0.48 23.95 2.33
C LYS A 85 -0.19 24.88 1.34
N THR A 86 -0.78 24.33 0.28
CA THR A 86 -1.49 25.12 -0.73
C THR A 86 -2.77 25.76 -0.18
N ASP A 87 -3.44 25.14 0.79
CA ASP A 87 -4.63 25.72 1.43
C ASP A 87 -4.28 26.87 2.41
N ILE A 88 -3.07 26.90 2.98
CA ILE A 88 -2.62 27.94 3.93
C ILE A 88 -2.09 29.21 3.22
N GLU A 89 -1.42 29.07 2.08
CA GLU A 89 -0.92 30.22 1.30
C GLU A 89 -2.00 31.25 0.89
N PRO A 90 -3.21 30.88 0.43
CA PRO A 90 -4.24 31.85 0.04
C PRO A 90 -4.80 32.65 1.23
N GLU A 91 -4.87 32.08 2.44
CA GLU A 91 -5.35 32.81 3.63
C GLU A 91 -4.34 33.83 4.15
N SER A 92 -3.04 33.59 3.93
CA SER A 92 -1.97 34.55 4.30
C SER A 92 -1.85 35.74 3.35
N LEU A 93 -2.40 35.63 2.14
CA LEU A 93 -2.44 36.71 1.14
C LEU A 93 -3.69 37.60 1.27
N LEU A 94 -4.65 37.19 2.11
CA LEU A 94 -5.92 37.90 2.34
C LEU A 94 -5.97 38.66 3.67
N ASN A 95 -4.93 38.58 4.50
CA ASN A 95 -4.70 39.42 5.69
C ASN A 95 -3.55 40.40 5.43
#